data_AF-A0A0V1BV20-F1
#
_entry.id   AF-A0A0V1BV20-F1
#
_cell.length_a   1.000
_cell.length_b   1.000
_cell.length_c   1.000
_cell.angle_alpha   90.00
_cell.angle_beta   90.00
_cell.angle_gamma   90.00
#
_symmetry.space_group_name_H-M   'P 1'
#
loop_
_entity.id
_entity.type
_entity.pdbx_description
1 polymer ?
#
loop_
_entity_poly.entity_id
_entity_poly.type
_entity_poly.pdbx_seq_one_letter_code
_entity_poly.pdbx_strand_id
1 'polypeptide(L)' 'MHIYHSNPRSHNPLHQRVYAVLKSFPSGATEPEFISEFKLHIRYDVPFKSYGFASLKDFIASAPNLYEIKW' A
#
# COMPACT_ATOMS: atom_id res chain seq x y z
N MET A 1 -7.23 9.65 4.97
CA MET A 1 -7.13 8.28 4.43
C MET A 1 -6.06 7.53 5.21
N HIS A 2 -6.48 6.54 5.99
CA HIS A 2 -5.61 5.58 6.65
C HIS A 2 -5.69 4.23 5.93
N ILE A 3 -4.54 3.62 5.66
CA ILE A 3 -4.38 2.34 4.98
C ILE A 3 -3.96 1.29 6.02
N TYR A 4 -4.72 0.21 6.11
CA TYR A 4 -4.43 -0.94 6.97
C TYR A 4 -4.18 -2.19 6.12
N HIS A 5 -3.34 -3.10 6.62
CA HIS A 5 -3.16 -4.39 5.99
C HIS A 5 -4.17 -5.42 6.51
N SER A 6 -4.74 -6.23 5.62
CA SER A 6 -5.78 -7.21 5.96
C SER A 6 -5.34 -8.63 5.61
N ASN A 7 -4.13 -9.03 6.03
CA ASN A 7 -3.42 -10.28 5.67
C ASN A 7 -4.11 -11.30 4.72
N PRO A 8 -3.83 -11.19 3.42
CA PRO A 8 -3.95 -12.27 2.45
C PRO A 8 -2.67 -12.43 1.64
N ARG A 9 -2.37 -13.67 1.27
CA ARG A 9 -1.27 -13.96 0.36
C ARG A 9 -1.60 -13.37 -1.02
N SER A 10 -0.84 -12.37 -1.46
CA SER A 10 -0.88 -11.89 -2.86
C SER A 10 0.30 -12.46 -3.65
N HIS A 11 0.03 -12.86 -4.89
CA HIS A 11 1.06 -13.27 -5.85
C HIS A 11 1.63 -12.07 -6.64
N ASN A 12 1.07 -10.87 -6.48
CA ASN A 12 1.55 -9.67 -7.15
C ASN A 12 2.71 -9.03 -6.33
N PRO A 13 3.90 -8.85 -6.92
CA PRO A 13 5.08 -8.33 -6.21
C PRO A 13 4.88 -6.94 -5.60
N LEU A 14 4.09 -6.07 -6.23
CA LEU A 14 3.82 -4.74 -5.69
C LEU A 14 3.01 -4.84 -4.40
N HIS A 15 1.98 -5.68 -4.37
CA HIS A 15 1.20 -5.89 -3.15
C HIS A 15 2.04 -6.49 -2.02
N GLN A 16 2.99 -7.36 -2.32
CA GLN A 16 3.93 -7.88 -1.31
C GLN A 16 4.82 -6.78 -0.72
N ARG A 17 5.31 -5.85 -1.56
CA ARG A 17 6.11 -4.69 -1.11
C ARG A 17 5.28 -3.71 -0.28
N VAL A 18 4.08 -3.38 -0.74
CA VAL A 18 3.13 -2.52 0.01
C VAL A 18 2.80 -3.14 1.36
N TYR A 19 2.49 -4.43 1.40
CA TYR A 19 2.24 -5.16 2.64
C TYR A 19 3.46 -5.14 3.57
N ALA A 20 4.66 -5.36 3.05
CA ALA A 20 5.89 -5.32 3.85
C ALA A 20 6.13 -3.96 4.53
N VAL A 21 5.82 -2.85 3.85
CA VAL A 21 5.88 -1.50 4.43
C VAL A 21 4.79 -1.31 5.48
N LEU A 22 3.55 -1.70 5.19
CA LEU A 22 2.43 -1.56 6.12
C LEU A 22 2.60 -2.38 7.40
N LYS A 23 3.40 -3.45 7.41
CA LYS A 23 3.74 -4.21 8.63
C LYS A 23 4.49 -3.37 9.67
N SER A 24 5.15 -2.28 9.27
CA SER A 24 5.76 -1.33 10.20
C SER A 24 4.74 -0.39 10.87
N PHE A 25 3.49 -0.42 10.43
CA PHE A 25 2.40 0.44 10.88
C PHE A 25 1.22 -0.39 11.44
N PRO A 26 1.32 -0.90 12.68
CA PRO A 26 0.29 -1.76 13.27
C PRO A 26 -1.07 -1.06 13.41
N SER A 27 -1.07 0.27 13.51
CA SER A 27 -2.29 1.11 13.56
C SER A 27 -2.69 1.69 12.20
N GLY A 28 -2.19 1.10 11.12
CA GLY A 28 -2.30 1.65 9.77
C GLY A 28 -1.42 2.88 9.57
N ALA A 29 -1.32 3.30 8.32
CA ALA A 29 -0.52 4.47 7.91
C ALA A 29 -1.43 5.48 7.22
N THR A 30 -1.20 6.77 7.47
CA THR A 30 -1.71 7.80 6.57
C THR A 30 -1.04 7.67 5.19
N GLU A 31 -1.69 8.22 4.16
CA GLU A 31 -1.12 8.22 2.81
C GLU A 31 0.29 8.85 2.74
N PRO A 32 0.57 10.03 3.37
CA PRO A 32 1.92 10.60 3.37
C PRO A 32 2.96 9.74 4.10
N GLU A 33 2.61 9.18 5.26
CA GLU A 33 3.51 8.29 6.02
C GLU A 33 3.87 7.05 5.20
N PHE A 34 2.86 6.43 4.59
CA PHE A 34 3.08 5.26 3.74
C PHE A 34 3.97 5.57 2.54
N ILE A 35 3.72 6.68 1.83
CA ILE A 35 4.54 7.08 0.68
C ILE A 35 5.99 7.33 1.09
N SER A 36 6.19 8.03 2.22
CA SER A 36 7.51 8.31 2.79
C SER A 36 8.27 7.02 3.08
N GLU A 37 7.67 6.10 3.84
CA GLU A 37 8.33 4.85 4.21
C GLU A 37 8.50 3.89 3.05
N PHE A 38 7.55 3.82 2.12
CA PHE A 38 7.72 3.02 0.91
C PHE A 38 8.95 3.49 0.13
N LYS A 39 9.11 4.80 -0.06
CA LYS A 39 10.27 5.36 -0.75
C LYS A 39 11.57 5.11 -0.01
N LEU A 40 11.57 5.20 1.33
CA LEU A 40 12.73 4.93 2.18
C LEU A 40 13.20 3.47 2.03
N HIS A 41 12.28 2.52 2.14
CA HIS A 41 12.58 1.09 2.14
C HIS A 41 12.83 0.51 0.75
N ILE A 42 12.04 0.93 -0.24
CA ILE A 42 12.01 0.33 -1.58
C ILE A 42 12.88 1.11 -2.57
N ARG A 43 13.30 2.34 -2.22
CA ARG A 43 14.18 3.25 -2.99
C ARG A 43 13.59 3.79 -4.29
N TYR A 44 12.28 3.66 -4.50
CA TYR A 44 11.57 4.28 -5.62
C TYR A 44 10.10 4.56 -5.22
N ASP A 45 9.40 5.41 -5.98
CA ASP A 45 8.02 5.79 -5.71
C ASP A 45 7.03 4.63 -5.93
N VAL A 46 5.87 4.64 -5.26
CA VAL A 46 4.87 3.57 -5.44
C VAL A 46 4.42 3.55 -6.92
N PRO A 47 4.64 2.47 -7.67
CA PRO A 47 4.53 2.46 -9.13
C PRO A 47 3.09 2.17 -9.58
N PHE A 48 2.08 2.66 -8.85
CA PHE A 48 0.67 2.34 -9.11
C PHE A 48 0.22 2.69 -10.55
N LYS A 49 0.80 3.76 -11.15
CA LYS A 49 0.54 4.13 -12.55
C LYS A 49 0.98 3.05 -13.54
N SER A 50 2.14 2.42 -13.32
CA SER A 50 2.63 1.32 -14.15
C SER A 50 1.76 0.06 -14.03
N TYR A 51 0.94 -0.02 -12.98
CA TYR A 51 -0.04 -1.08 -12.76
C TYR A 51 -1.45 -0.70 -13.24
N GLY A 52 -1.60 0.45 -13.92
CA GLY A 52 -2.87 0.87 -14.53
C GLY A 52 -3.79 1.69 -13.62
N PHE A 53 -3.30 2.16 -12.47
CA PHE A 53 -4.09 2.93 -11.51
C PHE A 53 -3.79 4.43 -11.61
N ALA A 54 -4.83 5.27 -11.48
CA ALA A 54 -4.69 6.72 -11.53
C ALA A 54 -4.07 7.29 -10.24
N SER A 55 -4.34 6.67 -9.09
CA SER A 55 -3.84 7.08 -7.79
C SER A 55 -3.48 5.89 -6.90
N LEU A 56 -2.75 6.16 -5.80
CA LEU A 56 -2.49 5.17 -4.75
C LEU A 56 -3.80 4.67 -4.14
N LYS A 57 -4.76 5.58 -3.90
CA LYS A 57 -6.09 5.22 -3.41
C LYS A 57 -6.77 4.18 -4.30
N ASP A 58 -6.75 4.37 -5.62
CA ASP A 58 -7.36 3.42 -6.57
C ASP A 58 -6.66 2.06 -6.53
N PHE A 59 -5.32 2.06 -6.44
CA PHE A 59 -4.54 0.83 -6.28
C PHE A 59 -4.91 0.06 -5.01
N ILE A 60 -4.99 0.74 -3.85
CA ILE A 60 -5.35 0.11 -2.58
C ILE A 60 -6.81 -0.37 -2.61
N ALA A 61 -7.73 0.45 -3.12
CA ALA A 61 -9.14 0.11 -3.24
C ALA A 61 -9.41 -1.05 -4.20
N SER A 62 -8.51 -1.31 -5.16
CA SER A 62 -8.62 -2.44 -6.09
C SER A 62 -8.44 -3.82 -5.44
N ALA A 63 -7.87 -3.85 -4.24
CA ALA A 63 -7.63 -5.08 -3.50
C ALA A 63 -8.19 -5.00 -2.07
N PRO A 64 -9.53 -4.97 -1.91
CA PRO A 64 -10.18 -4.85 -0.61
C PRO A 64 -9.99 -6.09 0.27
N ASN A 65 -9.60 -7.22 -0.32
CA ASN A 65 -9.14 -8.37 0.44
C ASN A 65 -7.78 -8.10 1.09
N LEU A 66 -6.89 -7.34 0.44
CA LEU A 66 -5.52 -7.07 0.90
C LEU A 66 -5.44 -5.92 1.90
N TYR A 67 -6.30 -4.92 1.75
CA TYR A 67 -6.22 -3.68 2.49
C TYR A 67 -7.59 -3.18 2.94
N GLU A 68 -7.59 -2.43 4.03
CA GLU A 68 -8.75 -1.65 4.49
C GLU A 68 -8.41 -0.16 4.42
N ILE A 69 -9.33 0.64 3.88
CA ILE A 69 -9.23 2.11 3.85
C ILE A 69 -10.22 2.68 4.86
N LYS A 70 -9.73 3.50 5.79
CA LYS A 70 -10.56 4.31 6.71
C LYS A 70 -10.35 5.79 6.46
N TRP A 71 -11.40 6.58 6.69
CA TRP A 71 -11.40 8.03 6.48
C TRP A 71 -10.93 8.77 7.72
#